data_AF-A0A954ZSP9-F1
#
_entry.id   AF-A0A954ZSP9-F1
#
_cell.length_a   1.000
_cell.length_b   1.000
_cell.length_c   1.000
_cell.angle_alpha   90.00
_cell.angle_beta   90.00
_cell.angle_gamma   90.00
#
_symmetry.space_group_name_H-M   'P 1'
#
loop_
_entity.id
_entity.type
_entity.pdbx_description
1 polymer ?
#
loop_
_entity_poly.entity_id
_entity_poly.type
_entity_poly.pdbx_seq_one_letter_code
_entity_poly.pdbx_strand_id
1 'polypeptide(L)'
;MGDRRDIPGFDVLLCERCGYVVEGLDESGACPECGMAIEESRPRVREGSAYQTQGGLKGLVRTWGATLVRPKALFPILRIDKAAGKSLVCWGLVTAVAIPVSIFVLTLVLLIFDQYQSGYLSAASVIMPFVFLLIGALLVVCVGIAYTAFAVSRIKMVARMRGMRMNSEIAWTVAGQAAMGLTIWPLCFAVWGLVAVPVMIYAEFTGDYDVYSTRWYEVLGLIFSVILYVSFVLSFVEFEVLLSIGTRRLRYRNPVTDDWSEGFWEHRAAGPAPHSGGEMRMDIS
;
A
#
# COMPACT_ATOMS: atom_id res chain seq x y z
N MET A 1 -1.63 -18.24 31.41
CA MET A 1 -1.98 -17.21 30.42
C MET A 1 -2.08 -15.90 31.17
N GLY A 2 -1.09 -15.02 31.03
CA GLY A 2 -1.13 -13.69 31.66
C GLY A 2 -2.36 -12.90 31.20
N ASP A 3 -2.83 -12.01 32.07
CA ASP A 3 -3.99 -11.16 31.80
C ASP A 3 -3.78 -10.44 30.45
N ARG A 4 -4.77 -10.55 29.54
CA ARG A 4 -4.71 -9.90 28.20
C ARG A 4 -4.64 -8.37 28.27
N ARG A 5 -4.67 -7.79 29.47
CA ARG A 5 -4.67 -6.36 29.73
C ARG A 5 -3.28 -5.71 29.76
N ASP A 6 -2.20 -6.48 29.83
CA ASP A 6 -0.84 -5.91 29.91
C ASP A 6 -0.14 -5.97 28.55
N ILE A 7 -0.74 -5.39 27.51
CA ILE A 7 0.01 -5.10 26.28
C ILE A 7 0.96 -3.95 26.63
N PRO A 8 2.29 -4.13 26.55
CA PRO A 8 3.23 -3.06 26.84
C PRO A 8 2.90 -1.84 25.97
N GLY A 9 3.01 -0.65 26.56
CA GLY A 9 2.74 0.61 25.88
C GLY A 9 3.62 0.82 24.65
N PHE A 10 3.35 1.91 23.92
CA PHE A 10 4.12 2.24 22.71
C PHE A 10 5.52 2.80 22.99
N ASP A 11 5.81 3.08 24.26
CA ASP A 11 7.08 3.47 24.86
C ASP A 11 8.06 2.29 25.02
N VAL A 12 7.56 1.09 25.29
CA VAL A 12 8.42 -0.07 25.54
C VAL A 12 9.02 -0.63 24.25
N LEU A 13 10.31 -0.94 24.23
CA LEU A 13 10.98 -1.59 23.09
C LEU A 13 10.73 -3.10 23.10
N LEU A 14 10.12 -3.63 22.04
CA LEU A 14 9.85 -5.06 21.88
C LEU A 14 10.72 -5.69 20.78
N CYS A 15 11.05 -6.97 20.92
CA CYS A 15 11.56 -7.77 19.82
C CYS A 15 10.47 -7.93 18.76
N GLU A 16 10.73 -7.50 17.53
CA GLU A 16 9.68 -7.46 16.49
C GLU A 16 9.28 -8.85 15.97
N ARG A 17 10.11 -9.87 16.23
CA ARG A 17 9.85 -11.26 15.83
C ARG A 17 8.94 -11.98 16.82
N CYS A 18 9.30 -11.99 18.11
CA CYS A 18 8.59 -12.75 19.15
C CYS A 18 7.71 -11.90 20.07
N GLY A 19 7.93 -10.58 20.15
CA GLY A 19 7.19 -9.67 21.03
C GLY A 19 7.75 -9.57 22.46
N TYR A 20 8.93 -10.15 22.75
CA TYR A 20 9.58 -10.06 24.06
C TYR A 20 10.03 -8.62 24.36
N VAL A 21 9.95 -8.19 25.62
CA VAL A 21 10.43 -6.87 26.05
C VAL A 21 11.96 -6.88 26.05
N VAL A 22 12.57 -6.06 25.19
CA VAL A 22 14.04 -5.98 25.07
C VAL A 22 14.60 -4.67 25.61
N GLU A 23 13.75 -3.82 26.18
CA GLU A 23 14.16 -2.61 26.88
C GLU A 23 15.02 -2.95 28.11
N GLY A 24 16.12 -2.22 28.29
CA GLY A 24 17.08 -2.43 29.37
C GLY A 24 18.07 -3.60 29.16
N LEU A 25 17.93 -4.38 28.10
CA LEU A 25 18.92 -5.40 27.72
C LEU A 25 20.11 -4.77 26.98
N ASP A 26 21.22 -5.50 26.91
CA ASP A 26 22.38 -5.11 26.10
C ASP A 26 21.96 -4.95 24.62
N GLU A 27 22.17 -3.76 24.06
CA GLU A 27 21.76 -3.41 22.70
C GLU A 27 22.45 -4.24 21.63
N SER A 28 23.68 -4.69 21.92
CA SER A 28 24.47 -5.56 21.04
C SER A 28 24.11 -7.04 21.19
N GLY A 29 23.30 -7.37 22.20
CA GLY A 29 22.87 -8.72 22.51
C GLY A 29 21.79 -9.27 21.59
N ALA A 30 21.48 -10.54 21.81
CA ALA A 30 20.37 -11.23 21.17
C ALA A 30 19.14 -11.27 22.10
N CYS A 31 17.95 -11.26 21.50
CA CYS A 31 16.71 -11.49 22.21
C CYS A 31 16.75 -12.88 22.88
N PRO A 32 16.51 -12.98 24.21
CA PRO A 32 16.63 -14.24 24.94
C PRO A 32 15.61 -15.30 24.50
N GLU A 33 14.50 -14.89 23.90
CA GLU A 33 13.43 -15.81 23.46
C GLU A 33 13.64 -16.38 22.06
N CYS A 34 14.14 -15.58 21.12
CA CYS A 34 14.17 -15.97 19.70
C CYS A 34 15.53 -15.80 19.02
N GLY A 35 16.53 -15.29 19.73
CA GLY A 35 17.89 -15.09 19.24
C GLY A 35 18.06 -13.96 18.21
N MET A 36 17.01 -13.21 17.86
CA MET A 36 17.12 -12.05 16.97
C MET A 36 17.98 -10.96 17.63
N ALA A 37 18.91 -10.36 16.91
CA ALA A 37 19.69 -9.23 17.41
C ALA A 37 18.76 -8.08 17.82
N ILE A 38 18.99 -7.48 19.00
CA ILE A 38 18.12 -6.41 19.52
C ILE A 38 18.17 -5.18 18.60
N GLU A 39 19.32 -4.92 17.98
CA GLU A 39 19.50 -3.86 16.99
C GLU A 39 18.52 -3.97 15.81
N GLU A 40 18.24 -5.17 15.30
CA GLU A 40 17.29 -5.39 14.19
C GLU A 40 15.84 -5.00 14.56
N SER A 41 15.51 -4.98 15.85
CA SER A 41 14.19 -4.58 16.34
C SER A 41 14.05 -3.06 16.52
N ARG A 42 15.10 -2.28 16.22
CA ARG A 42 15.07 -0.83 16.37
C ARG A 42 14.34 -0.15 15.20
N PRO A 43 13.50 0.86 15.47
CA PRO A 43 12.84 1.62 14.42
C PRO A 43 13.78 2.25 13.38
N ARG A 44 15.00 2.62 13.79
CA ARG A 44 15.99 3.33 12.98
C ARG A 44 16.65 2.48 11.89
N VAL A 45 16.69 1.15 12.06
CA VAL A 45 17.32 0.23 11.08
C VAL A 45 16.46 0.10 9.81
N ARG A 46 15.23 0.63 9.84
CA ARG A 46 14.27 0.49 8.74
C ARG A 46 14.53 1.53 7.68
N GLU A 47 15.02 1.07 6.54
CA GLU A 47 15.21 1.91 5.36
C GLU A 47 13.88 2.48 4.83
N GLY A 48 12.79 1.70 4.91
CA GLY A 48 11.52 2.01 4.27
C GLY A 48 11.43 1.46 2.84
N SER A 49 10.25 1.59 2.22
CA SER A 49 10.11 1.24 0.80
C SER A 49 10.83 2.24 -0.11
N ALA A 50 11.05 1.88 -1.37
CA ALA A 50 11.62 2.79 -2.37
C ALA A 50 10.84 4.11 -2.49
N TYR A 51 9.52 4.09 -2.29
CA TYR A 51 8.69 5.29 -2.25
C TYR A 51 8.91 6.11 -0.97
N GLN A 52 9.11 5.47 0.18
CA GLN A 52 9.36 6.17 1.45
C GLN A 52 10.74 6.85 1.49
N THR A 53 11.73 6.31 0.77
CA THR A 53 13.10 6.86 0.74
C THR A 53 13.30 7.91 -0.34
N GLN A 54 12.84 7.64 -1.57
CA GLN A 54 13.12 8.49 -2.73
C GLN A 54 11.91 9.35 -3.16
N GLY A 55 10.71 8.97 -2.74
CA GLY A 55 9.48 9.54 -3.28
C GLY A 55 9.30 9.31 -4.79
N GLY A 56 8.32 10.00 -5.36
CA GLY A 56 8.09 10.07 -6.81
C GLY A 56 7.60 8.77 -7.47
N LEU A 57 7.35 8.87 -8.78
CA LEU A 57 6.73 7.80 -9.57
C LEU A 57 7.63 6.56 -9.68
N LYS A 58 8.95 6.73 -9.83
CA LYS A 58 9.90 5.61 -9.89
C LYS A 58 9.94 4.82 -8.58
N GLY A 59 9.93 5.52 -7.43
CA GLY A 59 9.84 4.90 -6.11
C GLY A 59 8.51 4.20 -5.89
N LEU A 60 7.40 4.78 -6.40
CA LEU A 60 6.07 4.19 -6.37
C LEU A 60 6.02 2.86 -7.13
N VAL A 61 6.43 2.84 -8.40
CA VAL A 61 6.43 1.64 -9.25
C VAL A 61 7.32 0.54 -8.65
N ARG A 62 8.52 0.89 -8.15
CA ARG A 62 9.39 -0.06 -7.45
C ARG A 62 8.75 -0.64 -6.20
N THR A 63 8.08 0.21 -5.41
CA THR A 63 7.36 -0.23 -4.21
C THR A 63 6.24 -1.20 -4.59
N TRP A 64 5.43 -0.88 -5.61
CA TRP A 64 4.35 -1.75 -6.07
C TRP A 64 4.85 -3.09 -6.60
N GLY A 65 5.91 -3.07 -7.42
CA GLY A 65 6.54 -4.30 -7.89
C GLY A 65 7.07 -5.17 -6.73
N ALA A 66 7.69 -4.56 -5.72
CA ALA A 66 8.16 -5.27 -4.53
C ALA A 66 7.00 -5.82 -3.69
N THR A 67 5.90 -5.07 -3.54
CA THR A 67 4.69 -5.47 -2.82
C THR A 67 4.04 -6.69 -3.47
N LEU A 68 3.96 -6.73 -4.80
CA LEU A 68 3.43 -7.88 -5.54
C LEU A 68 4.30 -9.12 -5.43
N VAL A 69 5.59 -8.96 -5.72
CA VAL A 69 6.47 -10.11 -5.93
C VAL A 69 6.97 -10.68 -4.60
N ARG A 70 7.26 -9.82 -3.61
CA ARG A 70 7.88 -10.23 -2.33
C ARG A 70 7.30 -9.48 -1.13
N PRO A 71 5.97 -9.52 -0.90
CA PRO A 71 5.36 -8.79 0.22
C PRO A 71 5.96 -9.17 1.57
N LYS A 72 6.26 -10.47 1.77
CA LYS A 72 6.86 -10.98 3.02
C LYS A 72 8.24 -10.40 3.33
N ALA A 73 9.01 -10.02 2.32
CA ALA A 73 10.32 -9.40 2.48
C ALA A 73 10.22 -7.87 2.62
N LEU A 74 9.21 -7.26 1.98
CA LEU A 74 8.99 -5.81 2.05
C LEU A 74 8.50 -5.35 3.42
N PHE A 75 7.48 -5.99 4.00
CA PHE A 75 6.89 -5.51 5.27
C PHE A 75 7.92 -5.33 6.42
N PRO A 76 8.88 -6.24 6.65
CA PRO A 76 9.92 -6.07 7.67
C PRO A 76 10.86 -4.88 7.49
N ILE A 77 10.96 -4.29 6.30
CA ILE A 77 11.82 -3.11 6.07
C ILE A 77 11.05 -1.79 6.06
N LEU A 78 9.72 -1.82 6.09
CA LEU A 78 8.89 -0.61 6.03
C LEU A 78 9.09 0.29 7.25
N ARG A 79 9.20 1.59 7.01
CA ARG A 79 9.11 2.61 8.05
C ARG A 79 7.63 2.82 8.40
N ILE A 80 7.32 2.96 9.68
CA ILE A 80 5.97 3.30 10.12
C ILE A 80 5.80 4.81 9.94
N ASP A 81 5.01 5.18 8.94
CA ASP A 81 4.85 6.57 8.53
C ASP A 81 3.43 6.74 7.97
N LYS A 82 2.59 7.39 8.76
CA LYS A 82 1.17 7.60 8.43
C LYS A 82 0.99 8.48 7.19
N ALA A 83 1.85 9.47 6.98
CA ALA A 83 1.75 10.36 5.84
C ALA A 83 2.11 9.61 4.55
N ALA A 84 3.19 8.84 4.57
CA ALA A 84 3.57 7.99 3.43
C ALA A 84 2.49 6.92 3.14
N GLY A 85 1.93 6.30 4.18
CA GLY A 85 0.82 5.34 4.03
C GLY A 85 -0.41 5.96 3.36
N LYS A 86 -0.87 7.12 3.83
CA LYS A 86 -1.97 7.87 3.21
C LYS A 86 -1.67 8.29 1.77
N SER A 87 -0.44 8.73 1.51
CA SER A 87 0.01 9.12 0.18
C SER A 87 -0.05 7.92 -0.79
N LEU A 88 0.37 6.74 -0.36
CA LEU A 88 0.26 5.52 -1.16
C LEU A 88 -1.19 5.12 -1.45
N VAL A 89 -2.10 5.25 -0.47
CA VAL A 89 -3.54 5.07 -0.71
C VAL A 89 -4.03 6.06 -1.79
N CYS A 90 -3.67 7.33 -1.66
CA CYS A 90 -4.03 8.36 -2.63
C CYS A 90 -3.55 8.00 -4.04
N TRP A 91 -2.29 7.59 -4.19
CA TRP A 91 -1.75 7.14 -5.48
C TRP A 91 -2.46 5.89 -6.02
N GLY A 92 -2.79 4.92 -5.17
CA GLY A 92 -3.59 3.76 -5.56
C GLY A 92 -4.97 4.15 -6.09
N LEU A 93 -5.65 5.10 -5.44
CA LEU A 93 -6.96 5.60 -5.89
C LEU A 93 -6.85 6.45 -7.16
N VAL A 94 -5.86 7.35 -7.24
CA VAL A 94 -5.61 8.16 -8.43
C VAL A 94 -5.37 7.28 -9.64
N THR A 95 -4.52 6.25 -9.52
CA THR A 95 -4.28 5.31 -10.62
C THR A 95 -5.49 4.46 -10.95
N ALA A 96 -6.28 4.07 -9.94
CA ALA A 96 -7.51 3.32 -10.16
C ALA A 96 -8.58 4.07 -10.95
N VAL A 97 -8.54 5.40 -10.94
CA VAL A 97 -9.44 6.27 -11.70
C VAL A 97 -8.80 6.75 -12.99
N ALA A 98 -7.55 7.23 -12.93
CA ALA A 98 -6.89 7.85 -14.07
C ALA A 98 -6.76 6.87 -15.23
N ILE A 99 -6.41 5.61 -14.98
CA ILE A 99 -6.21 4.63 -16.05
C ILE A 99 -7.51 4.35 -16.81
N PRO A 100 -8.64 3.95 -16.17
CA PRO A 100 -9.89 3.73 -16.89
C PRO A 100 -10.42 5.00 -17.55
N VAL A 101 -10.26 6.16 -16.90
CA VAL A 101 -10.69 7.46 -17.46
C VAL A 101 -9.91 7.79 -18.73
N SER A 102 -8.58 7.67 -18.72
CA SER A 102 -7.77 7.94 -19.92
C SER A 102 -8.15 7.04 -21.09
N ILE A 103 -8.39 5.76 -20.83
CA ILE A 103 -8.79 4.78 -21.84
C ILE A 103 -10.18 5.11 -22.38
N PHE A 104 -11.12 5.42 -21.50
CA PHE A 104 -12.48 5.81 -21.90
C PHE A 104 -12.49 7.10 -22.73
N VAL A 105 -11.73 8.12 -22.32
CA VAL A 105 -11.61 9.38 -23.06
C VAL A 105 -11.01 9.13 -24.44
N LEU A 106 -9.98 8.30 -24.54
CA LEU A 106 -9.40 7.92 -25.84
C LEU A 106 -10.45 7.25 -26.73
N THR A 107 -11.18 6.26 -26.22
CA THR A 107 -12.26 5.59 -26.96
C THR A 107 -13.33 6.58 -27.41
N LEU A 108 -13.73 7.50 -26.53
CA LEU A 108 -14.73 8.51 -26.84
C LEU A 108 -14.28 9.45 -27.96
N VAL A 109 -13.03 9.92 -27.91
CA VAL A 109 -12.46 10.78 -28.96
C VAL A 109 -12.50 10.09 -30.32
N LEU A 110 -12.17 8.80 -30.37
CA LEU A 110 -12.24 8.01 -31.60
C LEU A 110 -13.68 7.87 -32.12
N LEU A 111 -14.64 7.60 -31.23
CA LEU A 111 -16.06 7.51 -31.59
C LEU A 111 -16.66 8.85 -32.06
N ILE A 112 -16.27 9.95 -31.41
CA ILE A 112 -16.71 11.30 -31.81
C ILE A 112 -16.18 11.65 -33.20
N PHE A 113 -14.92 11.31 -33.48
CA PHE A 113 -14.32 11.55 -34.78
C PHE A 113 -15.04 10.77 -35.89
N ASP A 114 -15.38 9.51 -35.63
CA ASP A 114 -16.16 8.67 -36.55
C ASP A 114 -17.58 9.25 -36.79
N GLN A 115 -18.33 9.57 -35.73
CA GLN A 115 -19.65 10.19 -35.83
C GLN A 115 -19.64 11.54 -36.54
N TYR A 116 -18.55 12.29 -36.40
CA TYR A 116 -18.37 13.57 -37.09
C TYR A 116 -18.23 13.35 -38.60
N GLN A 117 -17.45 12.36 -39.02
CA GLN A 117 -17.29 12.01 -40.44
C GLN A 117 -18.59 11.47 -41.05
N SER A 118 -19.37 10.71 -40.28
CA SER A 118 -20.64 10.14 -40.73
C SER A 118 -21.80 11.14 -40.74
N GLY A 119 -21.65 12.32 -40.14
CA GLY A 119 -22.70 13.35 -40.04
C GLY A 119 -23.79 13.05 -39.00
N TYR A 120 -23.58 12.10 -38.09
CA TYR A 120 -24.57 11.66 -37.09
C TYR A 120 -24.34 12.24 -35.68
N LEU A 121 -23.56 13.32 -35.58
CA LEU A 121 -23.13 13.84 -34.29
C LEU A 121 -24.27 14.55 -33.56
N SER A 122 -24.84 13.89 -32.56
CA SER A 122 -25.83 14.47 -31.66
C SER A 122 -25.15 15.00 -30.38
N ALA A 123 -25.65 16.10 -29.82
CA ALA A 123 -25.13 16.58 -28.53
C ALA A 123 -25.30 15.52 -27.41
N ALA A 124 -26.37 14.72 -27.47
CA ALA A 124 -26.65 13.67 -26.50
C ALA A 124 -25.61 12.52 -26.54
N SER A 125 -25.18 12.09 -27.74
CA SER A 125 -24.17 11.03 -27.90
C SER A 125 -22.79 11.45 -27.39
N VAL A 126 -22.51 12.75 -27.31
CA VAL A 126 -21.28 13.28 -26.72
C VAL A 126 -21.40 13.48 -25.20
N ILE A 127 -22.48 14.10 -24.73
CA ILE A 127 -22.61 14.52 -23.32
C ILE A 127 -22.82 13.33 -22.37
N MET A 128 -23.69 12.38 -22.74
CA MET A 128 -24.07 11.29 -21.83
C MET A 128 -22.89 10.42 -21.38
N PRO A 129 -21.98 9.98 -22.28
CA PRO A 129 -20.79 9.23 -21.88
C PRO A 129 -19.89 9.97 -20.88
N PHE A 130 -19.70 11.29 -21.02
CA PHE A 130 -18.91 12.07 -20.05
C PHE A 130 -19.57 12.12 -18.68
N VAL A 131 -20.91 12.23 -18.64
CA VAL A 131 -21.66 12.19 -17.37
C VAL A 131 -21.49 10.83 -16.69
N PHE A 132 -21.65 9.72 -17.43
CA PHE A 132 -21.42 8.38 -16.90
C PHE A 132 -19.98 8.17 -16.43
N LEU A 133 -19.01 8.67 -17.18
CA LEU A 133 -17.59 8.62 -16.81
C LEU A 133 -17.34 9.34 -15.49
N LEU A 134 -17.87 10.55 -15.34
CA LEU A 134 -17.71 11.36 -14.13
C LEU A 134 -18.35 10.68 -12.92
N ILE A 135 -19.58 10.17 -13.07
CA ILE A 135 -20.29 9.43 -12.01
C ILE A 135 -19.51 8.17 -11.63
N GLY A 136 -19.06 7.40 -12.62
CA GLY A 136 -18.28 6.18 -12.39
C GLY A 136 -16.95 6.45 -11.68
N ALA A 137 -16.21 7.47 -12.13
CA ALA A 137 -14.97 7.90 -11.49
C ALA A 137 -15.20 8.32 -10.04
N LEU A 138 -16.24 9.13 -9.77
CA LEU A 138 -16.61 9.55 -8.42
C LEU A 138 -16.96 8.34 -7.55
N LEU A 139 -17.75 7.40 -8.07
CA LEU A 139 -18.13 6.18 -7.35
C LEU A 139 -16.89 5.34 -6.96
N VAL A 140 -15.94 5.15 -7.89
CA VAL A 140 -14.69 4.42 -7.62
C VAL A 140 -13.88 5.09 -6.51
N VAL A 141 -13.74 6.42 -6.54
CA VAL A 141 -13.06 7.18 -5.46
C VAL A 141 -13.78 7.00 -4.13
N CYS A 142 -15.10 7.20 -4.10
CA CYS A 142 -15.90 7.10 -2.88
C CYS A 142 -15.83 5.69 -2.27
N VAL A 143 -16.01 4.66 -3.08
CA VAL A 143 -15.92 3.25 -2.65
C VAL A 143 -14.49 2.94 -2.19
N GLY A 144 -13.46 3.37 -2.91
CA GLY A 144 -12.07 3.13 -2.53
C GLY A 144 -11.67 3.79 -1.21
N ILE A 145 -12.11 5.03 -0.97
CA ILE A 145 -11.92 5.73 0.31
C ILE A 145 -12.66 5.00 1.43
N ALA A 146 -13.94 4.69 1.24
CA ALA A 146 -14.76 4.00 2.23
C ALA A 146 -14.18 2.62 2.59
N TYR A 147 -13.77 1.86 1.58
CA TYR A 147 -13.17 0.55 1.75
C TYR A 147 -11.82 0.62 2.49
N THR A 148 -10.97 1.59 2.16
CA THR A 148 -9.70 1.78 2.87
C THR A 148 -9.93 2.19 4.34
N ALA A 149 -10.88 3.09 4.59
CA ALA A 149 -11.24 3.50 5.94
C ALA A 149 -11.80 2.33 6.77
N PHE A 150 -12.64 1.49 6.15
CA PHE A 150 -13.15 0.26 6.73
C PHE A 150 -12.01 -0.72 7.06
N ALA A 151 -11.06 -0.91 6.13
CA ALA A 151 -9.89 -1.77 6.34
C ALA A 151 -9.04 -1.31 7.53
N VAL A 152 -8.70 -0.02 7.61
CA VAL A 152 -7.95 0.55 8.74
C VAL A 152 -8.69 0.32 10.07
N SER A 153 -10.01 0.50 10.08
CA SER A 153 -10.85 0.27 11.25
C SER A 153 -10.85 -1.21 11.66
N ARG A 154 -10.96 -2.12 10.69
CA ARG A 154 -10.91 -3.57 10.90
C ARG A 154 -9.56 -4.02 11.45
N ILE A 155 -8.44 -3.52 10.91
CA ILE A 155 -7.09 -3.83 11.42
C ILE A 155 -7.00 -3.46 12.90
N LYS A 156 -7.44 -2.25 13.27
CA LYS A 156 -7.43 -1.79 14.67
C LYS A 156 -8.31 -2.65 15.56
N MET A 157 -9.51 -3.02 15.11
CA MET A 157 -10.41 -3.88 15.85
C MET A 157 -9.81 -5.27 16.08
N VAL A 158 -9.29 -5.91 15.02
CA VAL A 158 -8.63 -7.22 15.10
C VAL A 158 -7.38 -7.16 15.98
N ALA A 159 -6.61 -6.08 15.91
CA ALA A 159 -5.46 -5.87 16.78
C ALA A 159 -5.85 -5.83 18.25
N ARG A 160 -6.88 -5.07 18.63
CA ARG A 160 -7.40 -5.05 20.00
C ARG A 160 -7.89 -6.43 20.46
N MET A 161 -8.66 -7.13 19.63
CA MET A 161 -9.19 -8.46 19.97
C MET A 161 -8.10 -9.51 20.18
N ARG A 162 -6.97 -9.38 19.47
CA ARG A 162 -5.84 -10.33 19.52
C ARG A 162 -4.69 -9.87 20.41
N GLY A 163 -4.81 -8.74 21.09
CA GLY A 163 -3.74 -8.16 21.87
C GLY A 163 -2.49 -7.80 21.06
N MET A 164 -2.67 -7.39 19.79
CA MET A 164 -1.56 -6.94 18.93
C MET A 164 -1.32 -5.45 19.13
N ARG A 165 -0.05 -5.05 19.14
CA ARG A 165 0.35 -3.64 19.25
C ARG A 165 0.30 -2.97 17.87
N MET A 166 -0.89 -2.56 17.45
CA MET A 166 -1.08 -1.83 16.19
C MET A 166 -1.78 -0.48 16.45
N ASN A 167 -1.05 0.61 16.26
CA ASN A 167 -1.62 1.96 16.29
C ASN A 167 -2.22 2.32 14.92
N SER A 168 -2.78 3.53 14.83
CA SER A 168 -3.35 4.06 13.58
C SER A 168 -2.31 4.19 12.47
N GLU A 169 -1.04 4.47 12.80
CA GLU A 169 0.03 4.71 11.84
C GLU A 169 0.47 3.42 11.16
N ILE A 170 0.62 2.32 11.92
CA ILE A 170 0.88 0.99 11.39
C ILE A 170 -0.28 0.58 10.48
N ALA A 171 -1.53 0.80 10.91
CA ALA A 171 -2.70 0.45 10.10
C ALA A 171 -2.73 1.21 8.76
N TRP A 172 -2.43 2.52 8.74
CA TRP A 172 -2.32 3.30 7.51
C TRP A 172 -1.14 2.89 6.65
N THR A 173 -0.01 2.52 7.25
CA THR A 173 1.16 2.01 6.52
C THR A 173 0.83 0.70 5.81
N VAL A 174 0.17 -0.24 6.50
CA VAL A 174 -0.28 -1.51 5.93
C VAL A 174 -1.32 -1.28 4.83
N ALA A 175 -2.32 -0.43 5.08
CA ALA A 175 -3.35 -0.10 4.09
C ALA A 175 -2.79 0.59 2.85
N GLY A 176 -1.80 1.48 3.01
CA GLY A 176 -1.13 2.13 1.89
C GLY A 176 -0.42 1.17 0.96
N GLN A 177 0.26 0.16 1.51
CA GLN A 177 0.88 -0.89 0.68
C GLN A 177 -0.17 -1.79 0.05
N ALA A 178 -1.22 -2.14 0.79
CA ALA A 178 -2.30 -2.99 0.28
C ALA A 178 -3.14 -2.31 -0.82
N ALA A 179 -3.27 -0.98 -0.81
CA ALA A 179 -4.00 -0.20 -1.80
C ALA A 179 -3.49 -0.42 -3.24
N MET A 180 -2.27 -0.94 -3.40
CA MET A 180 -1.73 -1.40 -4.66
C MET A 180 -2.59 -2.50 -5.31
N GLY A 181 -3.24 -3.38 -4.54
CA GLY A 181 -4.16 -4.39 -5.07
C GLY A 181 -5.36 -3.80 -5.83
N LEU A 182 -5.76 -2.56 -5.52
CA LEU A 182 -6.83 -1.84 -6.23
C LEU A 182 -6.42 -1.40 -7.65
N THR A 183 -5.13 -1.52 -8.00
CA THR A 183 -4.59 -1.09 -9.32
C THR A 183 -4.62 -2.18 -10.38
N ILE A 184 -4.89 -3.44 -10.02
CA ILE A 184 -4.93 -4.56 -10.97
C ILE A 184 -6.11 -4.46 -11.93
N TRP A 185 -7.34 -4.27 -11.43
CA TRP A 185 -8.51 -4.07 -12.28
C TRP A 185 -8.34 -2.93 -13.30
N PRO A 186 -7.87 -1.73 -12.91
CA PRO A 186 -7.54 -0.64 -13.84
C PRO A 186 -6.55 -1.03 -14.94
N LEU A 187 -5.51 -1.82 -14.61
CA LEU A 187 -4.54 -2.29 -15.59
C LEU A 187 -5.17 -3.29 -16.57
N CYS A 188 -6.00 -4.22 -16.08
CA CYS A 188 -6.78 -5.12 -16.94
C CYS A 188 -7.75 -4.34 -17.84
N PHE A 189 -8.37 -3.28 -17.32
CA PHE A 189 -9.21 -2.36 -18.09
C PHE A 189 -8.43 -1.63 -19.19
N ALA A 190 -7.21 -1.21 -18.91
CA ALA A 190 -6.35 -0.60 -19.93
C ALA A 190 -5.97 -1.58 -21.03
N VAL A 191 -5.56 -2.79 -20.67
CA VAL A 191 -5.24 -3.84 -21.66
C VAL A 191 -6.47 -4.14 -22.51
N TRP A 192 -7.65 -4.23 -21.90
CA TRP A 192 -8.89 -4.40 -22.63
C TRP A 192 -9.13 -3.27 -23.62
N GLY A 193 -9.10 -2.01 -23.17
CA GLY A 193 -9.35 -0.86 -24.04
C GLY A 193 -8.33 -0.75 -25.17
N LEU A 194 -7.06 -1.03 -24.91
CA LEU A 194 -5.99 -0.98 -25.93
C LEU A 194 -6.12 -2.09 -26.98
N VAL A 195 -6.76 -3.22 -26.67
CA VAL A 195 -6.91 -4.35 -27.60
C VAL A 195 -8.28 -4.36 -28.26
N ALA A 196 -9.35 -4.27 -27.47
CA ALA A 196 -10.71 -4.40 -27.96
C ALA A 196 -11.15 -3.20 -28.79
N VAL A 197 -10.77 -1.97 -28.42
CA VAL A 197 -11.21 -0.76 -29.13
C VAL A 197 -10.66 -0.70 -30.55
N PRO A 198 -9.35 -0.90 -30.82
CA PRO A 198 -8.85 -0.91 -32.19
C PRO A 198 -9.45 -2.04 -33.03
N VAL A 199 -9.67 -3.21 -32.42
CA VAL A 199 -10.26 -4.37 -33.09
C VAL A 199 -11.71 -4.09 -33.53
N MET A 200 -12.50 -3.41 -32.68
CA MET A 200 -13.86 -2.96 -33.04
C MET A 200 -13.85 -1.86 -34.11
N ILE A 201 -12.95 -0.89 -34.00
CA ILE A 201 -12.82 0.19 -35.01
C ILE A 201 -12.40 -0.38 -36.36
N TYR A 202 -11.47 -1.33 -36.38
CA TYR A 202 -11.03 -2.00 -37.61
C TYR A 202 -12.19 -2.76 -38.28
N ALA A 203 -13.01 -3.47 -37.48
CA ALA A 203 -14.19 -4.17 -37.96
C ALA A 203 -15.19 -3.24 -38.67
N GLU A 204 -15.45 -2.09 -38.05
CA GLU A 204 -16.33 -1.06 -38.58
C GLU A 204 -15.78 -0.51 -39.90
N PHE A 205 -14.48 -0.23 -39.96
CA PHE A 205 -13.84 0.40 -41.11
C PHE A 205 -13.75 -0.52 -42.34
N THR A 206 -13.53 -1.82 -42.16
CA THR A 206 -13.46 -2.76 -43.28
C THR A 206 -14.83 -3.10 -43.87
N GLY A 207 -15.92 -2.81 -43.14
CA GLY A 207 -17.27 -3.25 -43.51
C GLY A 207 -17.40 -4.78 -43.58
N ASP A 208 -16.42 -5.51 -43.04
CA ASP A 208 -16.33 -6.97 -43.10
C ASP A 208 -17.16 -7.58 -41.98
N TYR A 209 -18.47 -7.34 -42.02
CA TYR A 209 -19.46 -7.94 -41.13
C TYR A 209 -19.92 -9.29 -41.67
N ASP A 210 -19.00 -10.11 -42.18
CA ASP A 210 -19.37 -11.49 -42.46
C ASP A 210 -19.86 -12.12 -41.14
N VAL A 211 -20.89 -12.98 -41.20
CA VAL A 211 -21.59 -13.47 -39.99
C VAL A 211 -20.63 -14.13 -38.99
N TYR A 212 -19.50 -14.66 -39.49
CA TYR A 212 -18.41 -15.19 -38.69
C TYR A 212 -17.62 -14.12 -37.93
N SER A 213 -17.39 -12.93 -38.49
CA SER A 213 -16.67 -11.84 -37.81
C SER A 213 -17.50 -11.30 -36.64
N THR A 214 -18.80 -11.07 -36.82
CA THR A 214 -19.69 -10.56 -35.75
C THR A 214 -19.71 -11.47 -34.53
N ARG A 215 -19.82 -12.79 -34.73
CA ARG A 215 -19.77 -13.77 -33.64
C ARG A 215 -18.44 -13.77 -32.90
N TRP A 216 -17.32 -13.59 -33.60
CA TRP A 216 -16.01 -13.49 -32.94
C TRP A 216 -15.91 -12.24 -32.06
N TYR A 217 -16.45 -11.10 -32.48
CA TYR A 217 -16.48 -9.89 -31.64
C TYR A 217 -17.36 -10.06 -30.39
N GLU A 218 -18.52 -10.71 -30.51
CA GLU A 218 -19.37 -11.02 -29.36
C GLU A 218 -18.66 -11.93 -28.36
N VAL A 219 -18.01 -12.99 -28.84
CA VAL A 219 -17.25 -13.94 -28.00
C VAL A 219 -16.07 -13.24 -27.33
N LEU A 220 -15.30 -12.44 -28.07
CA LEU A 220 -14.17 -11.68 -27.51
C LEU A 220 -14.66 -10.66 -26.48
N GLY A 221 -15.73 -9.91 -26.80
CA GLY A 221 -16.36 -8.97 -25.88
C GLY A 221 -16.81 -9.65 -24.59
N LEU A 222 -17.42 -10.84 -24.69
CA LEU A 222 -17.81 -11.64 -23.54
C LEU A 222 -16.59 -12.08 -22.72
N ILE A 223 -15.56 -12.65 -23.35
CA ILE A 223 -14.32 -13.09 -22.68
C ILE A 223 -13.69 -11.92 -21.92
N PHE A 224 -13.57 -10.77 -22.58
CA PHE A 224 -13.00 -9.59 -21.95
C PHE A 224 -13.86 -9.05 -20.81
N SER A 225 -15.18 -9.04 -20.96
CA SER A 225 -16.10 -8.65 -19.87
C SER A 225 -15.89 -9.55 -18.66
N VAL A 226 -15.79 -10.86 -18.87
CA VAL A 226 -15.50 -11.82 -17.80
C VAL A 226 -14.15 -11.53 -17.15
N ILE A 227 -13.09 -11.27 -17.94
CA ILE A 227 -11.77 -10.90 -17.40
C ILE A 227 -11.84 -9.62 -16.56
N LEU A 228 -12.61 -8.61 -16.98
CA LEU A 228 -12.80 -7.37 -16.22
C LEU A 228 -13.51 -7.62 -14.89
N TYR A 229 -14.57 -8.44 -14.87
CA TYR A 229 -15.26 -8.78 -13.62
C TYR A 229 -14.39 -9.64 -12.69
N VAL A 230 -13.67 -10.62 -13.24
CA VAL A 230 -12.75 -11.47 -12.46
C VAL A 230 -11.61 -10.63 -11.88
N SER A 231 -10.99 -9.75 -12.69
CA SER A 231 -9.92 -8.87 -12.21
C SER A 231 -10.40 -7.89 -11.14
N PHE A 232 -11.64 -7.39 -11.21
CA PHE A 232 -12.26 -6.61 -10.15
C PHE A 232 -12.30 -7.37 -8.82
N VAL A 233 -12.79 -8.61 -8.82
CA VAL A 233 -12.81 -9.45 -7.61
C VAL A 233 -11.39 -9.76 -7.11
N LEU A 234 -10.48 -10.11 -8.01
CA LEU A 234 -9.09 -10.40 -7.67
C LEU A 234 -8.39 -9.20 -7.04
N SER A 235 -8.68 -7.97 -7.46
CA SER A 235 -8.17 -6.74 -6.84
C SER A 235 -8.52 -6.65 -5.35
N PHE A 236 -9.76 -6.98 -4.97
CA PHE A 236 -10.16 -6.99 -3.55
C PHE A 236 -9.51 -8.14 -2.77
N VAL A 237 -9.44 -9.33 -3.37
CA VAL A 237 -8.79 -10.49 -2.76
C VAL A 237 -7.32 -10.18 -2.48
N GLU A 238 -6.61 -9.60 -3.44
CA GLU A 238 -5.21 -9.24 -3.27
C GLU A 238 -5.02 -8.18 -2.18
N PHE A 239 -5.84 -7.13 -2.20
CA PHE A 239 -5.84 -6.12 -1.14
C PHE A 239 -5.97 -6.76 0.25
N GLU A 240 -6.91 -7.70 0.41
CA GLU A 240 -7.11 -8.45 1.67
C GLU A 240 -5.93 -9.34 2.04
N VAL A 241 -5.33 -10.03 1.06
CA VAL A 241 -4.12 -10.85 1.27
C VAL A 241 -2.97 -9.98 1.76
N LEU A 242 -2.73 -8.83 1.13
CA LEU A 242 -1.68 -7.89 1.53
C LEU A 242 -1.92 -7.32 2.93
N LEU A 243 -3.17 -6.97 3.27
CA LEU A 243 -3.54 -6.57 4.63
C LEU A 243 -3.24 -7.67 5.64
N SER A 244 -3.64 -8.91 5.36
CA SER A 244 -3.41 -10.06 6.23
C SER A 244 -1.91 -10.34 6.45
N ILE A 245 -1.10 -10.22 5.40
CA ILE A 245 0.35 -10.35 5.50
C ILE A 245 0.94 -9.21 6.34
N GLY A 246 0.58 -7.96 6.03
CA GLY A 246 1.10 -6.78 6.71
C GLY A 246 0.75 -6.74 8.19
N THR A 247 -0.50 -7.04 8.55
CA THR A 247 -0.93 -7.12 9.96
C THR A 247 -0.16 -8.17 10.76
N ARG A 248 0.09 -9.35 10.18
CA ARG A 248 0.87 -10.41 10.86
C ARG A 248 2.34 -10.02 11.01
N ARG A 249 2.92 -9.38 9.99
CA ARG A 249 4.35 -9.01 9.97
C ARG A 249 4.67 -7.81 10.85
N LEU A 250 3.72 -6.89 11.03
CA LEU A 250 3.92 -5.66 11.80
C LEU A 250 3.26 -5.66 13.19
N ARG A 251 2.84 -6.84 13.69
CA ARG A 251 2.10 -6.96 14.96
C ARG A 251 2.84 -6.49 16.22
N TYR A 252 4.18 -6.50 16.20
CA TYR A 252 5.06 -6.10 17.31
C TYR A 252 5.98 -4.95 16.90
N ARG A 253 5.59 -4.19 15.88
CA ARG A 253 6.47 -3.19 15.29
C ARG A 253 6.58 -1.99 16.22
N ASN A 254 7.81 -1.61 16.57
CA ASN A 254 8.05 -0.44 17.41
C ASN A 254 7.80 0.85 16.60
N PRO A 255 6.99 1.82 17.06
CA PRO A 255 6.87 3.11 16.37
C PRO A 255 8.18 3.90 16.48
N VAL A 256 8.37 4.86 15.59
CA VAL A 256 9.38 5.90 15.83
C VAL A 256 8.73 6.86 16.83
N THR A 257 9.21 6.91 18.07
CA THR A 257 8.82 7.98 19.01
C THR A 257 9.91 9.05 19.03
N ASP A 258 9.50 10.31 19.09
CA ASP A 258 10.40 11.47 19.03
C ASP A 258 11.38 11.50 20.21
N ASP A 259 11.03 10.89 21.34
CA ASP A 259 11.91 10.71 22.51
C ASP A 259 13.20 9.94 22.21
N TRP A 260 13.19 9.03 21.22
CA TRP A 260 14.42 8.34 20.83
C TRP A 260 15.36 9.23 20.04
N SER A 261 14.89 10.32 19.42
CA SER A 261 15.72 11.19 18.57
C SER A 261 16.57 12.19 19.34
N GLU A 262 16.04 12.77 20.43
CA GLU A 262 16.68 13.95 21.06
C GLU A 262 17.23 13.68 22.48
N GLY A 263 16.53 12.95 23.36
CA GLY A 263 16.95 12.85 24.78
C GLY A 263 17.93 11.71 25.12
N PHE A 264 17.84 10.55 24.46
CA PHE A 264 18.62 9.38 24.87
C PHE A 264 20.12 9.46 24.50
N TRP A 265 20.49 10.30 23.54
CA TRP A 265 21.87 10.44 23.08
C TRP A 265 22.64 11.58 23.75
N GLU A 266 21.95 12.63 24.22
CA GLU A 266 22.60 13.65 25.07
C GLU A 266 23.16 13.03 26.36
N HIS A 267 22.50 12.00 26.90
CA HIS A 267 23.00 11.22 28.04
C HIS A 267 24.17 10.26 27.72
N ARG A 268 24.47 9.98 26.44
CA ARG A 268 25.68 9.22 26.02
C ARG A 268 26.82 10.09 25.51
N ALA A 269 26.52 11.31 25.06
CA ALA A 269 27.55 12.31 24.74
C ALA A 269 28.22 12.85 26.03
N ALA A 270 27.50 12.83 27.15
CA ALA A 270 28.11 12.78 28.46
C ALA A 270 28.76 11.40 28.62
N GLY A 271 30.05 11.27 28.29
CA GLY A 271 30.82 10.07 28.60
C GLY A 271 30.71 9.68 30.08
N PRO A 272 31.16 8.47 30.48
CA PRO A 272 31.18 8.09 31.89
C PRO A 272 31.79 9.25 32.68
N ALA A 273 31.05 9.76 33.67
CA ALA A 273 31.54 10.86 34.51
C ALA A 273 32.98 10.53 34.89
N PRO A 274 33.96 11.43 34.63
CA PRO A 274 35.35 11.14 34.91
C PRO A 274 35.40 10.63 36.34
N HIS A 275 35.86 9.38 36.51
CA HIS A 275 36.13 8.84 37.83
C HIS A 275 36.99 9.87 38.54
N SER A 276 36.38 10.61 39.47
CA SER A 276 37.07 11.54 40.33
C SER A 276 38.15 10.72 41.02
N GLY A 277 39.40 10.92 40.59
CA GLY A 277 40.55 10.22 41.12
C GLY A 277 40.52 10.35 42.63
N GLY A 278 40.37 9.20 43.31
CA GLY A 278 40.62 9.15 44.74
C GLY A 278 42.05 9.59 44.96
N GLU A 279 42.22 10.71 45.67
CA GLU A 279 43.50 11.14 46.22
C GLU A 279 44.07 9.99 47.05
N MET A 280 45.09 9.33 46.51
CA MET A 280 45.93 8.42 47.27
C MET A 280 46.82 9.27 48.17
N ARG A 281 46.36 9.57 49.40
CA ARG A 281 47.21 10.10 50.47
C ARG A 281 48.28 9.04 50.80
N MET A 282 49.52 9.31 50.43
CA MET A 282 50.69 8.66 51.02
C MET A 282 50.92 9.27 52.40
N ASP A 283 50.53 8.56 53.45
CA ASP A 283 51.05 8.80 54.79
C ASP A 283 52.44 8.15 54.88
N ILE A 284 53.47 8.99 54.91
CA ILE A 284 54.83 8.61 55.26
C ILE A 284 54.94 8.80 56.77
N SER A 285 55.07 7.68 57.50
CA SER A 285 55.57 7.66 58.88
C SER A 285 56.76 6.72 58.99
#